data_AF-A0A9E3LPE1-F1
#
_entry.id   AF-A0A9E3LPE1-F1
#
_cell.length_a   1.000
_cell.length_b   1.000
_cell.length_c   1.000
_cell.angle_alpha   90.00
_cell.angle_beta   90.00
_cell.angle_gamma   90.00
#
_symmetry.space_group_name_H-M   'P 1'
#
loop_
_entity.id
_entity.type
_entity.pdbx_description
1 polymer ?
#
loop_
_entity_poly.entity_id
_entity_poly.type
_entity_poly.pdbx_seq_one_letter_code
_entity_poly.pdbx_strand_id
1 'polypeptide(L)'
;MTRPIAAPRLPRGFAFPIAELQAMQRWAESRRLQLTIELDRCVDGEDYEEVVALQEVGDLRHRWSLWRSAEHLVVEPAIGPVARFARLSDALAALRR
;
A
#
# COMPACT_ATOMS: atom_id res chain seq x y z
N MET A 1 -28.83 -10.46 22.72
CA MET A 1 -27.67 -11.25 22.27
C MET A 1 -26.44 -10.35 22.31
N THR A 2 -25.56 -10.55 23.29
CA THR A 2 -24.34 -9.75 23.44
C THR A 2 -23.32 -10.26 22.42
N ARG A 3 -22.99 -9.46 21.41
CA ARG A 3 -21.94 -9.78 20.44
C ARG A 3 -20.61 -9.82 21.20
N PRO A 4 -19.82 -10.91 21.14
CA PRO A 4 -18.50 -10.91 21.76
C PRO A 4 -17.66 -9.84 21.07
N ILE A 5 -17.15 -8.88 21.85
CA ILE A 5 -16.16 -7.91 21.38
C ILE A 5 -14.88 -8.72 21.20
N ALA A 6 -14.54 -9.04 19.96
CA ALA A 6 -13.25 -9.64 19.65
C ALA A 6 -12.17 -8.71 20.21
N ALA A 7 -11.20 -9.27 20.93
CA ALA A 7 -10.04 -8.50 21.37
C ALA A 7 -9.41 -7.82 20.13
N PRO A 8 -9.08 -6.52 20.19
CA PRO A 8 -8.51 -5.82 19.06
C PRO A 8 -7.24 -6.56 18.62
N ARG A 9 -7.27 -7.14 17.42
CA ARG A 9 -6.06 -7.60 16.77
C ARG A 9 -5.25 -6.35 16.45
N LEU A 10 -4.02 -6.30 16.94
CA LEU A 10 -3.12 -5.24 16.53
C LEU A 10 -2.95 -5.35 15.01
N PRO A 11 -3.18 -4.27 14.25
CA PRO A 11 -2.94 -4.30 12.82
C PRO A 11 -1.47 -4.65 12.58
N ARG A 12 -1.22 -5.55 11.62
CA ARG A 12 0.17 -5.90 11.23
C ARG A 12 0.78 -4.84 10.32
N GLY A 13 -0.08 -4.04 9.69
CA GLY A 13 0.29 -2.94 8.83
C GLY A 13 0.21 -1.60 9.52
N PHE A 14 1.26 -0.79 9.41
CA PHE A 14 1.30 0.55 9.99
C PHE A 14 0.92 1.60 8.95
N ALA A 15 0.28 2.67 9.39
CA ALA A 15 0.14 3.89 8.59
C ALA A 15 1.51 4.41 8.10
N PHE A 16 1.51 4.99 6.90
CA PHE A 16 2.68 5.64 6.32
C PHE A 16 2.92 6.99 7.01
N PRO A 17 4.18 7.38 7.24
CA PRO A 17 4.51 8.76 7.60
C PRO A 17 4.00 9.73 6.52
N ILE A 18 3.46 10.87 6.93
CA ILE A 18 2.96 11.90 5.99
C ILE A 18 4.03 12.30 4.96
N ALA A 19 5.29 12.40 5.36
CA ALA A 19 6.39 12.71 4.46
C ALA A 19 6.57 11.66 3.34
N GLU A 20 6.33 10.38 3.65
CA GLU A 20 6.35 9.28 2.69
C GLU A 20 5.14 9.33 1.76
N LEU A 21 3.94 9.63 2.29
CA LEU A 21 2.74 9.86 1.48
C LEU A 21 2.95 11.00 0.48
N GLN A 22 3.51 12.12 0.92
CA GLN A 22 3.85 13.24 0.04
C GLN A 22 4.92 12.87 -1.00
N ALA A 23 5.89 12.02 -0.64
CA ALA A 23 6.88 11.53 -1.58
C ALA A 23 6.25 10.62 -2.65
N MET A 24 5.35 9.72 -2.26
CA MET A 24 4.59 8.88 -3.18
C MET A 24 3.68 9.72 -4.09
N GLN A 25 3.02 10.73 -3.54
CA GLN A 25 2.18 11.64 -4.32
C GLN A 25 2.98 12.36 -5.42
N ARG A 26 4.10 13.00 -5.06
CA ARG A 26 4.96 13.68 -6.05
C ARG A 26 5.50 12.71 -7.10
N TRP A 27 5.87 11.50 -6.67
CA TRP A 27 6.33 10.46 -7.59
C TRP A 27 5.22 10.04 -8.57
N ALA A 28 3.99 9.85 -8.08
CA ALA A 28 2.82 9.50 -8.88
C ALA A 28 2.48 10.60 -9.90
N GLU A 29 2.44 11.86 -9.46
CA GLU A 29 2.20 13.03 -10.30
C GLU A 29 3.21 13.11 -11.45
N SER A 30 4.50 12.91 -11.18
CA SER A 30 5.57 12.91 -12.21
C SER A 30 5.41 11.82 -13.27
N ARG A 31 4.59 10.80 -13.01
CA ARG A 31 4.31 9.65 -13.89
C ARG A 31 2.85 9.60 -14.35
N ARG A 32 2.07 10.64 -14.07
CA ARG A 32 0.63 10.71 -14.40
C ARG A 32 -0.17 9.53 -13.82
N LEU A 33 0.21 9.10 -12.61
CA LEU A 33 -0.49 8.08 -11.86
C LEU A 33 -1.40 8.75 -10.83
N GLN A 34 -2.53 8.11 -10.55
CA GLN A 34 -3.39 8.44 -9.43
C GLN A 34 -2.91 7.69 -8.19
N LEU A 35 -2.83 8.41 -7.07
CA LEU A 35 -2.61 7.84 -5.74
C LEU A 35 -3.95 7.80 -5.01
N THR A 36 -4.31 6.64 -4.49
CA THR A 36 -5.48 6.43 -3.62
C THR A 36 -5.01 5.83 -2.30
N ILE A 37 -5.48 6.37 -1.18
CA ILE A 37 -5.27 5.81 0.15
C ILE A 37 -6.50 4.99 0.51
N GLU A 38 -6.31 3.72 0.82
CA GLU A 38 -7.36 2.79 1.21
C GLU A 38 -7.14 2.37 2.67
N LEU A 39 -8.13 2.67 3.51
CA LEU A 39 -8.07 2.39 4.96
C LEU A 39 -8.79 1.08 5.29
N ASP A 40 -8.41 0.49 6.42
CA ASP A 40 -9.02 -0.72 6.98
C ASP A 40 -9.08 -1.90 6.00
N ARG A 41 -7.98 -2.12 5.27
CA ARG A 41 -7.94 -3.16 4.24
C ARG A 41 -7.50 -4.49 4.82
N CYS A 42 -8.27 -5.54 4.54
CA CYS A 42 -7.86 -6.90 4.81
C CYS A 42 -7.13 -7.47 3.57
N VAL A 43 -5.87 -7.88 3.72
CA VAL A 43 -5.07 -8.55 2.69
C VAL A 43 -4.65 -9.91 3.24
N ASP A 44 -5.02 -10.99 2.54
CA ASP A 44 -4.78 -12.38 2.97
C ASP A 44 -5.27 -12.72 4.39
N GLY A 45 -6.35 -12.07 4.84
CA GLY A 45 -6.90 -12.28 6.19
C GLY A 45 -6.17 -11.51 7.30
N GLU A 46 -5.20 -10.67 6.94
CA GLU A 46 -4.50 -9.77 7.85
C GLU A 46 -5.01 -8.34 7.64
N ASP A 47 -5.26 -7.64 8.74
CA ASP A 47 -5.75 -6.26 8.71
C ASP A 47 -4.58 -5.29 8.61
N TYR A 48 -4.64 -4.41 7.61
CA TYR A 48 -3.70 -3.33 7.37
C TYR A 48 -4.42 -2.00 7.53
N GLU A 49 -3.86 -1.11 8.37
CA GLU A 49 -4.43 0.22 8.62
C GLU A 49 -4.50 1.05 7.33
N GLU A 50 -3.46 0.96 6.50
CA GLU A 50 -3.30 1.80 5.32
C GLU A 50 -2.65 1.03 4.17
N VAL A 51 -3.31 1.08 3.02
CA VAL A 51 -2.79 0.60 1.74
C VAL A 51 -2.83 1.74 0.73
N VAL A 52 -1.69 2.04 0.12
CA VAL A 52 -1.58 3.03 -0.94
C VAL A 52 -1.67 2.34 -2.29
N ALA A 53 -2.63 2.72 -3.11
CA ALA A 53 -2.75 2.26 -4.49
C ALA A 53 -2.20 3.33 -5.45
N LEU A 54 -1.32 2.91 -6.36
CA LEU A 54 -0.83 3.71 -7.49
C LEU A 54 -1.36 3.10 -8.77
N GLN A 55 -2.05 3.86 -9.61
CA GLN A 55 -2.65 3.34 -10.85
C GLN A 55 -2.73 4.38 -11.96
N GLU A 56 -2.78 3.91 -13.21
CA GLU A 56 -3.11 4.79 -14.34
C GLU A 56 -4.59 5.16 -14.31
N VAL A 57 -4.90 6.40 -14.72
CA VAL A 57 -6.29 6.87 -14.79
C VAL A 57 -6.98 6.11 -15.92
N GLY A 58 -7.95 5.26 -15.56
CA GLY A 58 -8.74 4.46 -16.50
C GLY A 58 -8.20 3.07 -16.81
N ASP A 59 -7.05 2.67 -16.24
CA ASP A 59 -6.49 1.32 -16.41
C ASP A 59 -6.12 0.67 -15.07
N LEU A 60 -6.91 -0.33 -14.67
CA LEU A 60 -6.71 -1.10 -13.43
C LEU A 60 -5.66 -2.22 -13.57
N ARG A 61 -5.21 -2.54 -14.80
CA ARG A 61 -4.20 -3.58 -15.04
C ARG A 61 -2.80 -3.13 -14.59
N HIS A 62 -2.57 -1.81 -14.58
CA HIS A 62 -1.35 -1.18 -14.11
C HIS A 62 -1.54 -0.55 -12.74
N ARG A 63 -2.06 -1.34 -11.80
CA ARG A 63 -2.21 -0.95 -10.39
C ARG A 63 -1.14 -1.62 -9.54
N TRP A 64 -0.52 -0.83 -8.66
CA TRP A 64 0.34 -1.31 -7.59
C TRP A 64 -0.27 -0.96 -6.25
N SER A 65 -0.42 -1.96 -5.39
CA SER A 65 -0.80 -1.79 -3.99
C SER A 65 0.46 -1.81 -3.14
N LEU A 66 0.59 -0.84 -2.25
CA LEU A 66 1.72 -0.68 -1.35
C LEU A 66 1.21 -0.64 0.09
N TRP A 67 1.81 -1.43 0.96
CA TRP A 67 1.51 -1.38 2.39
C TRP A 67 2.75 -1.63 3.21
N ARG A 68 2.80 -1.02 4.38
CA ARG A 68 3.92 -1.15 5.30
C ARG A 68 3.58 -2.20 6.34
N SER A 69 4.42 -3.21 6.50
CA SER A 69 4.42 -4.09 7.66
C SER A 69 5.45 -3.61 8.71
N ALA A 70 5.56 -4.31 9.84
CA ALA A 70 6.57 -4.00 10.87
C ALA A 70 8.02 -4.03 10.37
N GLU A 71 8.31 -4.83 9.35
CA GLU A 71 9.68 -5.11 8.92
C GLU A 71 9.97 -4.54 7.53
N HIS A 72 8.96 -4.45 6.68
CA HIS A 72 9.15 -4.19 5.25
C HIS A 72 8.01 -3.35 4.66
N LEU A 73 8.33 -2.64 3.59
CA LEU A 73 7.37 -2.14 2.63
C LEU A 73 7.08 -3.25 1.61
N VAL A 74 5.81 -3.59 1.46
CA VAL A 74 5.35 -4.57 0.48
C VAL A 74 4.77 -3.84 -0.72
N VAL A 75 5.13 -4.32 -1.91
CA VAL A 75 4.58 -3.85 -3.19
C VAL A 75 3.96 -5.06 -3.89
N GLU A 76 2.68 -4.97 -4.17
CA GLU A 76 1.95 -5.96 -4.94
C GLU A 76 1.45 -5.34 -6.24
N PRO A 77 1.96 -5.77 -7.41
CA PRO A 77 1.36 -5.41 -8.68
C PRO A 77 0.06 -6.18 -8.89
N ALA A 78 -0.88 -5.61 -9.66
CA ALA A 78 -2.09 -6.31 -10.09
C ALA A 78 -1.77 -7.59 -10.89
N ILE A 79 -0.64 -7.59 -11.62
CA ILE A 79 -0.12 -8.73 -12.35
C ILE A 79 1.38 -8.86 -12.05
N GLY A 80 1.78 -9.96 -11.43
CA GLY A 80 3.18 -10.28 -11.18
C GLY A 80 3.47 -10.63 -9.72
N PRO A 81 4.75 -10.83 -9.39
CA PRO A 81 5.16 -11.23 -8.05
C PRO A 81 5.12 -10.04 -7.07
N VAL A 82 4.72 -10.34 -5.83
CA VAL A 82 4.86 -9.43 -4.68
C VAL A 82 6.34 -9.24 -4.36
N ALA A 83 6.75 -7.98 -4.13
CA ALA A 83 8.10 -7.61 -3.76
C ALA A 83 8.15 -6.94 -2.38
N ARG A 84 9.28 -7.07 -1.68
CA ARG A 84 9.51 -6.50 -0.35
C ARG A 84 10.73 -5.60 -0.37
N PHE A 85 10.62 -4.44 0.26
CA PHE A 85 11.65 -3.41 0.29
C PHE A 85 11.86 -2.91 1.71
N ALA A 86 13.08 -2.54 2.05
CA ALA A 86 13.38 -1.88 3.33
C ALA A 86 13.06 -0.38 3.30
N ARG A 87 13.05 0.23 2.10
CA ARG A 87 12.91 1.69 1.92
C ARG A 87 11.89 1.99 0.83
N LEU A 88 11.16 3.08 1.02
CA LEU A 88 10.21 3.59 0.02
C LEU A 88 10.90 3.97 -1.29
N SER A 89 12.08 4.57 -1.24
CA SER A 89 12.84 4.96 -2.44
C SER A 89 13.10 3.76 -3.37
N ASP A 90 13.45 2.62 -2.76
CA ASP A 90 13.80 1.40 -3.49
C ASP A 90 12.55 0.78 -4.11
N ALA A 91 11.43 0.78 -3.36
CA ALA A 91 10.14 0.36 -3.87
C ALA A 91 9.69 1.19 -5.07
N LEU A 92 9.72 2.53 -4.95
CA LEU A 92 9.33 3.44 -6.03
C LEU A 92 10.25 3.33 -7.26
N ALA A 93 11.53 3.04 -7.07
CA ALA A 93 12.47 2.81 -8.18
C ALA A 93 12.19 1.49 -8.92
N ALA A 94 11.64 0.49 -8.22
CA ALA A 94 11.30 -0.82 -8.79
C ALA A 94 9.97 -0.81 -9.58
N LEU A 95 9.11 0.19 -9.37
CA LEU A 95 7.89 0.38 -10.15
C LEU A 95 8.24 0.80 -11.58
N ARG A 96 8.36 -0.19 -12.47
CA ARG A 96 8.57 0.02 -13.91
C ARG A 96 7.23 0.02 -14.64
N ARG A 97 7.06 0.96 -15.58
CA ARG A 97 6.08 0.88 -16.67
C ARG A 97 6.52 -0.18 -17.67
#